data_AF-A0A842XM42-F1
#
_entry.id   AF-A0A842XM42-F1
#
_cell.length_a   1.000
_cell.length_b   1.000
_cell.length_c   1.000
_cell.angle_alpha   90.00
_cell.angle_beta   90.00
_cell.angle_gamma   90.00
#
_symmetry.space_group_name_H-M   'P 1'
#
loop_
_entity.id
_entity.type
_entity.pdbx_description
1 polymer ?
#
loop_
_entity_poly.entity_id
_entity_poly.type
_entity_poly.pdbx_seq_one_letter_code
_entity_poly.pdbx_strand_id
1 'polypeptide(L)'
;MLTPTHLTVCVFIGLLLHLNRNEWFVALTFGVVIDIDHVFALPRYVSDNGWSAILRPTWDDASGLPWRSLLHEPVGAFIVGYLSIGWRLMLPLIFWGFHVFMDWLQIEFIEYTTPIESAILTGTVVGSFAIGYHRWIVSSGEKTWSRYLSHLWMSVRTSIVRNGSVTP
;
A
#
# COMPACT_ATOMS: atom_id res chain seq x y z
N MET A 1 8.04 -7.79 1.19
CA MET A 1 6.76 -7.45 0.64
C MET A 1 7.00 -6.39 -0.39
N LEU A 2 6.78 -6.75 -1.65
CA LEU A 2 6.84 -5.83 -2.76
C LEU A 2 5.78 -4.74 -2.58
N THR A 3 6.07 -3.55 -3.09
CA THR A 3 5.15 -2.40 -3.12
C THR A 3 3.72 -2.74 -3.57
N PRO A 4 3.47 -3.65 -4.53
CA PRO A 4 2.10 -4.05 -4.90
C PRO A 4 1.31 -4.69 -3.76
N THR A 5 1.95 -5.48 -2.89
CA THR A 5 1.29 -6.13 -1.74
C THR A 5 0.93 -5.10 -0.67
N HIS A 6 1.83 -4.15 -0.40
CA HIS A 6 1.55 -3.00 0.46
C HIS A 6 0.34 -2.22 -0.03
N LEU A 7 0.29 -1.93 -1.33
CA LEU A 7 -0.82 -1.23 -1.95
C LEU A 7 -2.14 -1.99 -1.83
N THR A 8 -2.18 -3.29 -2.10
CA THR A 8 -3.44 -4.05 -2.07
C THR A 8 -3.96 -4.23 -0.66
N VAL A 9 -3.08 -4.39 0.33
CA VAL A 9 -3.45 -4.42 1.76
C VAL A 9 -3.98 -3.06 2.20
N CYS A 10 -3.30 -1.97 1.83
CA CYS A 10 -3.75 -0.61 2.11
C CYS A 10 -5.14 -0.35 1.50
N VAL A 11 -5.37 -0.76 0.25
CA VAL A 11 -6.69 -0.65 -0.40
C VAL A 11 -7.73 -1.50 0.32
N PHE A 12 -7.39 -2.74 0.68
CA PHE A 12 -8.32 -3.62 1.36
C PHE A 12 -8.78 -3.05 2.72
N ILE A 13 -7.83 -2.57 3.54
CA ILE A 13 -8.13 -1.95 4.84
C ILE A 13 -8.92 -0.66 4.65
N GLY A 14 -8.53 0.19 3.70
CA GLY A 14 -9.26 1.44 3.42
C GLY A 14 -10.70 1.19 2.95
N LEU A 15 -10.93 0.11 2.20
CA LEU A 15 -12.28 -0.34 1.89
C LEU A 15 -13.02 -0.78 3.15
N LEU A 16 -12.44 -1.65 4.00
CA LEU A 16 -13.07 -2.09 5.26
C LEU A 16 -13.44 -0.94 6.20
N LEU A 17 -12.62 0.12 6.25
CA LEU A 17 -12.85 1.30 7.08
C LEU A 17 -13.77 2.35 6.44
N HIS A 18 -14.26 2.11 5.21
CA HIS A 18 -15.16 3.03 4.49
C HIS A 18 -14.56 4.43 4.31
N LEU A 19 -13.25 4.51 4.01
CA LEU A 19 -12.55 5.79 3.95
C LEU A 19 -13.14 6.74 2.90
N ASN A 20 -13.25 8.02 3.27
CA ASN A 20 -13.55 9.11 2.35
C ASN A 20 -12.30 9.54 1.57
N ARG A 21 -12.47 10.46 0.59
CA ARG A 21 -11.38 10.90 -0.29
C ARG A 21 -10.15 11.45 0.45
N ASN A 22 -10.35 12.23 1.52
CA ASN A 22 -9.23 12.83 2.27
C ASN A 22 -8.50 11.77 3.11
N GLU A 23 -9.25 10.82 3.63
CA GLU A 23 -8.69 9.70 4.40
C GLU A 23 -7.92 8.72 3.51
N TRP A 24 -8.34 8.53 2.26
CA TRP A 24 -7.58 7.76 1.27
C TRP A 24 -6.20 8.35 1.00
N PHE A 25 -6.10 9.68 0.94
CA PHE A 25 -4.80 10.33 0.78
C PHE A 25 -3.86 10.01 1.94
N VAL A 26 -4.37 10.10 3.18
CA VAL A 26 -3.61 9.74 4.39
C VAL A 26 -3.23 8.26 4.37
N ALA A 27 -4.19 7.36 4.10
CA ALA A 27 -3.97 5.93 4.04
C ALA A 27 -2.85 5.56 3.05
N LEU A 28 -2.91 6.08 1.82
CA LEU A 28 -1.88 5.83 0.80
C LEU A 28 -0.53 6.44 1.19
N THR A 29 -0.54 7.61 1.84
CA THR A 29 0.69 8.27 2.29
C THR A 29 1.45 7.40 3.29
N PHE A 30 0.76 6.91 4.33
CA PHE A 30 1.40 6.18 5.42
C PHE A 30 1.47 4.66 5.21
N GLY A 31 0.63 4.10 4.33
CA GLY A 31 0.60 2.67 4.04
C GLY A 31 1.44 2.24 2.84
N VAL A 32 1.81 3.18 1.95
CA VAL A 32 2.52 2.86 0.69
C VAL A 32 3.62 3.87 0.39
N VAL A 33 3.30 5.17 0.37
CA VAL A 33 4.25 6.22 -0.07
C VAL A 33 5.38 6.41 0.95
N ILE A 34 5.21 5.92 2.16
CA ILE A 34 6.23 6.03 3.21
C ILE A 34 7.57 5.44 2.78
N ASP A 35 7.55 4.37 1.97
CA ASP A 35 8.70 3.74 1.31
C ASP A 35 9.52 4.69 0.42
N ILE A 36 8.99 5.84 0.03
CA ILE A 36 9.77 6.83 -0.73
C ILE A 36 10.97 7.30 0.08
N ASP A 37 10.94 7.23 1.40
CA ASP A 37 12.09 7.60 2.22
C ASP A 37 13.32 6.67 1.99
N HIS A 38 13.14 5.49 1.40
CA HIS A 38 14.25 4.67 0.89
C HIS A 38 15.06 5.36 -0.21
N VAL A 39 14.48 6.32 -0.94
CA VAL A 39 15.22 7.14 -1.92
C VAL A 39 16.34 7.93 -1.24
N PHE A 40 16.19 8.30 0.03
CA PHE A 40 17.26 8.97 0.78
C PHE A 40 18.40 8.03 1.16
N ALA A 41 18.11 6.73 1.31
CA ALA A 41 19.10 5.69 1.56
C ALA A 41 19.70 5.10 0.27
N LEU A 42 19.08 5.38 -0.89
CA LEU A 42 19.50 4.87 -2.21
C LEU A 42 20.95 5.20 -2.57
N PRO A 43 21.50 6.42 -2.35
CA PRO A 43 22.89 6.70 -2.70
C PRO A 43 23.89 5.79 -1.97
N ARG A 44 23.63 5.49 -0.70
CA ARG A 44 24.45 4.57 0.09
C ARG A 44 24.28 3.14 -0.40
N TYR A 45 23.04 2.69 -0.59
CA TYR A 45 22.76 1.35 -1.13
C TYR A 45 23.47 1.09 -2.47
N VAL A 46 23.43 2.05 -3.39
CA VAL A 46 24.10 1.95 -4.70
C VAL A 46 25.62 1.96 -4.58
N SER A 47 26.17 2.74 -3.64
CA SER A 47 27.60 2.71 -3.34
C SER A 47 28.05 1.33 -2.86
N ASP A 48 27.25 0.68 -2.02
CA ASP A 48 27.62 -0.56 -1.34
C ASP A 48 27.31 -1.82 -2.19
N ASN A 49 26.30 -1.76 -3.06
CA ASN A 49 25.80 -2.93 -3.83
C ASN A 49 25.94 -2.78 -5.37
N GLY A 50 26.24 -1.57 -5.84
CA GLY A 50 26.26 -1.23 -7.26
C GLY A 50 24.87 -1.00 -7.88
N TRP A 51 24.85 -0.32 -9.03
CA TRP A 51 23.61 0.05 -9.73
C TRP A 51 22.73 -1.14 -10.15
N SER A 52 23.33 -2.31 -10.40
CA SER A 52 22.58 -3.52 -10.76
C SER A 52 21.71 -4.04 -9.63
N ALA A 53 22.03 -3.71 -8.37
CA ALA A 53 21.25 -4.14 -7.21
C ALA A 53 19.88 -3.47 -7.14
N ILE A 54 19.68 -2.30 -7.77
CA ILE A 54 18.36 -1.66 -7.86
C ILE A 54 17.34 -2.55 -8.59
N LEU A 55 17.80 -3.34 -9.57
CA LEU A 55 16.93 -4.22 -10.36
C LEU A 55 16.57 -5.50 -9.61
N ARG A 56 17.33 -5.84 -8.56
CA ARG A 56 17.10 -6.99 -7.67
C ARG A 56 17.44 -6.59 -6.23
N PRO A 57 16.64 -5.72 -5.61
CA PRO A 57 16.94 -5.23 -4.27
C PRO A 57 17.00 -6.40 -3.30
N THR A 58 18.11 -6.53 -2.60
CA THR A 58 18.24 -7.38 -1.42
C THR A 58 17.66 -6.64 -0.22
N TRP A 59 17.16 -7.39 0.76
CA TRP A 59 16.66 -6.83 2.03
C TRP A 59 17.77 -6.18 2.88
N ASP A 60 19.03 -6.49 2.53
CA ASP A 60 20.27 -6.07 3.17
C ASP A 60 20.99 -5.05 2.26
N ASP A 61 21.60 -4.02 2.86
CA ASP A 61 22.44 -3.02 2.22
C ASP A 61 23.87 -3.48 1.91
N ALA A 62 24.11 -4.80 1.86
CA ALA A 62 25.41 -5.49 1.75
C ALA A 62 26.31 -5.38 2.99
N SER A 63 25.87 -4.72 4.06
CA SER A 63 26.58 -4.71 5.35
C SER A 63 26.04 -5.74 6.36
N GLY A 64 25.04 -6.53 5.99
CA GLY A 64 24.28 -7.40 6.90
C GLY A 64 23.13 -6.66 7.60
N LEU A 65 22.87 -5.39 7.24
CA LEU A 65 21.89 -4.54 7.89
C LEU A 65 20.68 -4.32 6.99
N PRO A 66 19.45 -4.35 7.55
CA PRO A 66 18.25 -4.07 6.78
C PRO A 66 18.33 -2.72 6.10
N TRP A 67 17.94 -2.64 4.82
CA TRP A 67 17.77 -1.37 4.12
C TRP A 67 16.53 -0.64 4.69
N ARG A 68 16.71 -0.02 5.86
CA ARG A 68 15.68 0.69 6.60
C ARG A 68 15.87 2.19 6.50
N SER A 69 14.76 2.87 6.39
CA SER A 69 14.67 4.32 6.40
C SER A 69 14.08 4.81 7.73
N LEU A 70 14.10 6.13 7.96
CA LEU A 70 13.75 6.75 9.23
C LEU A 70 12.37 6.33 9.76
N LEU A 71 11.40 6.13 8.84
CA LEU A 71 10.02 5.84 9.21
C LEU A 71 9.76 4.36 9.53
N HIS A 72 10.75 3.49 9.33
CA HIS A 72 10.74 2.08 9.72
C HIS A 72 11.37 1.83 11.09
N GLU A 73 11.99 2.85 11.68
CA GLU A 73 12.60 2.78 13.01
C GLU A 73 11.61 3.21 14.11
N PRO A 74 11.85 2.85 15.39
CA PRO A 74 11.00 3.27 16.51
C PRO A 74 10.80 4.79 16.60
N VAL A 75 11.76 5.56 16.09
CA VAL A 75 11.65 7.03 16.01
C VAL A 75 10.51 7.48 15.09
N GLY A 76 10.21 6.71 14.04
CA GLY A 76 9.07 6.93 13.15
C GLY A 76 7.74 6.95 13.89
N ALA A 77 7.59 6.14 14.95
CA ALA A 77 6.40 6.13 15.79
C ALA A 77 6.11 7.49 16.45
N PHE A 78 7.16 8.23 16.85
CA PHE A 78 6.98 9.57 17.40
C PHE A 78 6.50 10.54 16.33
N ILE A 79 7.10 10.51 15.13
CA ILE A 79 6.71 11.39 14.03
C ILE A 79 5.26 11.11 13.60
N VAL A 80 4.95 9.85 13.28
CA VAL A 80 3.60 9.42 12.86
C VAL A 80 2.59 9.60 13.98
N GLY A 81 2.99 9.35 15.22
CA GLY A 81 2.16 9.58 16.41
C GLY A 81 1.76 11.04 16.56
N TYR A 82 2.71 11.97 16.48
CA TYR A 82 2.40 13.41 16.51
C TYR A 82 1.53 13.84 15.33
N LEU A 83 1.81 13.35 14.12
CA LEU A 83 0.96 13.62 12.95
C LEU A 83 -0.46 13.07 13.15
N SER A 84 -0.62 11.95 13.84
CA SER A 84 -1.92 11.36 14.18
C SER A 84 -2.66 12.10 15.31
N ILE A 85 -1.96 12.87 16.15
CA ILE A 85 -2.61 13.77 17.11
C ILE A 85 -3.20 14.98 16.37
N GLY A 86 -2.47 15.49 15.37
CA GLY A 86 -2.92 16.60 14.52
C GLY A 86 -4.03 16.21 13.54
N TRP A 87 -4.03 14.96 13.07
CA TRP A 87 -5.05 14.41 12.18
C TRP A 87 -6.09 13.64 12.99
N ARG A 88 -7.32 14.13 13.03
CA ARG A 88 -8.44 13.69 13.90
C ARG A 88 -8.86 12.20 13.87
N LEU A 89 -8.13 11.32 13.22
CA LEU A 89 -8.45 9.92 13.05
C LEU A 89 -7.12 9.19 13.09
N MET A 90 -6.99 8.15 13.90
CA MET A 90 -5.80 7.30 14.07
C MET A 90 -5.28 6.64 12.76
N LEU A 91 -5.78 7.06 11.59
CA LEU A 91 -5.44 6.58 10.26
C LEU A 91 -3.93 6.61 9.96
N PRO A 92 -3.15 7.69 10.23
CA PRO A 92 -1.72 7.62 9.96
C PRO A 92 -1.07 6.48 10.75
N LEU A 93 -1.37 6.36 12.04
CA LEU A 93 -0.89 5.25 12.89
C LEU A 93 -1.38 3.87 12.43
N ILE A 94 -2.63 3.73 12.00
CA ILE A 94 -3.17 2.46 11.50
C ILE A 94 -2.41 2.03 10.25
N PHE A 95 -2.34 2.89 9.23
CA PHE A 95 -1.73 2.54 7.95
C PHE A 95 -0.22 2.39 8.05
N TRP A 96 0.45 3.24 8.83
CA TRP A 96 1.86 3.07 9.18
C TRP A 96 2.10 1.77 9.96
N GLY A 97 1.27 1.47 10.94
CA GLY A 97 1.39 0.25 11.74
C GLY A 97 1.23 -1.01 10.90
N PHE A 98 0.26 -1.03 9.97
CA PHE A 98 0.12 -2.13 9.02
C PHE A 98 1.30 -2.25 8.06
N HIS A 99 1.87 -1.12 7.62
CA HIS A 99 3.06 -1.10 6.79
C HIS A 99 4.25 -1.76 7.51
N VAL A 100 4.63 -1.23 8.68
CA VAL A 100 5.73 -1.79 9.49
C VAL A 100 5.47 -3.24 9.89
N PHE A 101 4.22 -3.61 10.17
CA PHE A 101 3.84 -4.99 10.47
C PHE A 101 4.09 -5.93 9.29
N MET A 102 3.83 -5.49 8.06
CA MET A 102 4.09 -6.28 6.85
C MET A 102 5.57 -6.45 6.57
N ASP A 103 6.38 -5.43 6.83
CA ASP A 103 7.84 -5.56 6.77
C ASP A 103 8.38 -6.51 7.83
N TRP A 104 7.84 -6.43 9.05
CA TRP A 104 8.17 -7.38 10.10
C TRP A 104 7.84 -8.83 9.69
N LEU A 105 6.65 -9.06 9.10
CA LEU A 105 6.29 -10.37 8.57
C LEU A 105 7.25 -10.85 7.47
N GLN A 106 7.71 -9.96 6.59
CA GLN A 106 8.69 -10.32 5.57
C GLN A 106 10.00 -10.80 6.19
N ILE A 107 10.49 -10.09 7.22
CA ILE A 107 11.76 -10.43 7.87
C ILE A 107 11.63 -11.75 8.62
N GLU A 108 10.55 -11.94 9.39
CA GLU A 108 10.34 -13.14 10.20
C GLU A 108 10.15 -14.39 9.34
N PHE A 109 9.51 -14.26 8.18
CA PHE A 109 9.20 -15.36 7.28
C PHE A 109 10.03 -15.34 6.00
N ILE A 110 11.30 -14.90 6.07
CA ILE A 110 12.13 -14.65 4.90
C ILE A 110 12.25 -15.86 3.95
N GLU A 111 12.28 -17.08 4.49
CA GLU A 111 12.34 -18.34 3.74
C GLU A 111 11.04 -18.64 2.96
N TYR A 112 9.91 -18.13 3.43
CA TYR A 112 8.57 -18.33 2.86
C TYR A 112 7.99 -17.06 2.25
N THR A 113 8.83 -16.04 2.00
CA THR A 113 8.37 -14.71 1.58
C THR A 113 7.48 -14.80 0.33
N THR A 114 7.89 -15.54 -0.70
CA THR A 114 7.14 -15.64 -1.96
C THR A 114 5.74 -16.26 -1.81
N PRO A 115 5.56 -17.46 -1.20
CA PRO A 115 4.23 -18.04 -1.04
C PRO A 115 3.33 -17.24 -0.09
N ILE A 116 3.87 -16.71 1.03
CA ILE A 116 3.10 -15.90 1.98
C ILE A 116 2.66 -14.59 1.32
N GLU A 117 3.57 -13.91 0.63
CA GLU A 117 3.27 -12.69 -0.09
C GLU A 117 2.22 -12.93 -1.18
N SER A 118 2.37 -14.00 -1.96
CA SER A 118 1.37 -14.39 -2.97
C SER A 118 -0.02 -14.63 -2.37
N ALA A 119 -0.08 -15.27 -1.20
CA ALA A 119 -1.32 -15.52 -0.50
C ALA A 119 -1.98 -14.24 0.01
N ILE A 120 -1.20 -13.33 0.63
CA ILE A 120 -1.69 -12.03 1.12
C ILE A 120 -2.15 -11.16 -0.06
N LEU A 121 -1.36 -11.08 -1.13
CA LEU A 121 -1.71 -10.35 -2.35
C LEU A 121 -3.02 -10.87 -2.94
N THR A 122 -3.12 -12.19 -3.16
CA THR A 122 -4.32 -12.80 -3.74
C THR A 122 -5.54 -12.58 -2.83
N GLY A 123 -5.38 -12.80 -1.53
CA GLY A 123 -6.46 -12.63 -0.54
C GLY A 123 -6.97 -11.21 -0.48
N THR A 124 -6.08 -10.21 -0.47
CA THR A 124 -6.47 -8.79 -0.41
C THR A 124 -7.07 -8.28 -1.71
N VAL A 125 -6.60 -8.75 -2.86
CA VAL A 125 -7.22 -8.46 -4.16
C VAL A 125 -8.64 -9.05 -4.20
N VAL A 126 -8.80 -10.35 -3.96
CA VAL A 126 -10.10 -11.02 -3.98
C VAL A 126 -11.06 -10.38 -2.96
N GLY A 127 -10.57 -10.11 -1.74
CA GLY A 127 -11.34 -9.44 -0.70
C GLY A 127 -11.80 -8.04 -1.09
N SER A 128 -10.94 -7.25 -1.72
CA SER A 128 -11.30 -5.91 -2.22
C SER A 128 -12.38 -5.98 -3.30
N PHE A 129 -12.27 -6.92 -4.23
CA PHE A 129 -13.30 -7.18 -5.24
C PHE A 129 -14.63 -7.62 -4.61
N ALA A 130 -14.59 -8.49 -3.60
CA ALA A 130 -15.78 -8.94 -2.88
C ALA A 130 -16.49 -7.80 -2.14
N ILE A 131 -15.75 -6.92 -1.45
CA ILE A 131 -16.31 -5.74 -0.78
C ILE A 131 -16.97 -4.81 -1.81
N GLY A 132 -16.26 -4.50 -2.90
CA GLY A 132 -16.77 -3.64 -3.96
C GLY A 132 -18.04 -4.20 -4.61
N TYR A 133 -18.06 -5.51 -4.88
CA TYR A 133 -19.22 -6.19 -5.45
C TYR A 133 -20.41 -6.20 -4.49
N HIS A 134 -20.19 -6.50 -3.22
CA HIS A 134 -21.23 -6.48 -2.20
C HIS A 134 -21.88 -5.09 -2.10
N ARG A 135 -21.08 -4.03 -2.05
CA ARG A 135 -21.58 -2.64 -2.04
C ARG A 135 -22.39 -2.31 -3.29
N TRP A 136 -21.90 -2.75 -4.45
CA TRP A 136 -22.60 -2.54 -5.72
C TRP A 136 -23.96 -3.25 -5.74
N ILE A 137 -24.04 -4.51 -5.29
CA ILE A 137 -25.32 -5.24 -5.16
C ILE A 137 -26.29 -4.47 -4.28
N VAL A 138 -25.84 -4.01 -3.11
CA VAL A 138 -26.67 -3.27 -2.15
C VAL A 138 -27.18 -1.96 -2.77
N SER A 139 -26.35 -1.26 -3.55
CA SER A 139 -26.71 0.02 -4.16
C SER A 139 -27.58 -0.07 -5.42
N SER A 140 -27.41 -1.12 -6.22
CA SER A 140 -28.01 -1.23 -7.55
C SER A 140 -29.14 -2.27 -7.64
N GLY A 141 -29.21 -3.20 -6.69
CA GLY A 141 -30.10 -4.37 -6.75
C GLY A 141 -29.66 -5.45 -7.74
N GLU A 142 -28.64 -5.18 -8.56
CA GLU A 142 -28.13 -6.11 -9.56
C GLU A 142 -27.18 -7.13 -8.93
N LYS A 143 -27.34 -8.41 -9.29
CA LYS A 143 -26.58 -9.53 -8.70
C LYS A 143 -25.67 -10.25 -9.71
N THR A 144 -25.40 -9.63 -10.84
CA THR A 144 -24.67 -10.26 -11.94
C THR A 144 -23.23 -9.77 -12.00
N TRP A 145 -22.28 -10.69 -11.94
CA TRP A 145 -20.85 -10.35 -11.98
C TRP A 145 -20.43 -9.62 -13.27
N SER A 146 -20.95 -10.04 -14.43
CA SER A 146 -20.63 -9.37 -15.71
C SER A 146 -21.08 -7.90 -15.73
N ARG A 147 -22.20 -7.60 -15.08
CA ARG A 147 -22.71 -6.22 -14.93
C ARG A 147 -21.84 -5.40 -13.99
N TYR A 148 -21.37 -5.99 -12.89
CA TYR A 148 -20.40 -5.34 -12.00
C TYR A 148 -19.09 -5.01 -12.72
N LEU A 149 -18.52 -5.95 -13.47
CA LEU A 149 -17.31 -5.70 -14.27
C LEU A 149 -17.53 -4.60 -15.32
N SER A 150 -18.69 -4.60 -15.98
CA SER A 150 -19.05 -3.54 -16.92
C SER A 150 -19.14 -2.17 -16.23
N HIS A 151 -19.71 -2.11 -15.02
CA HIS A 151 -19.78 -0.91 -14.20
C HIS A 151 -18.38 -0.40 -13.81
N LEU A 152 -17.49 -1.29 -13.35
CA LEU A 152 -16.11 -0.92 -13.03
C LEU A 152 -15.38 -0.35 -14.25
N TRP A 153 -15.49 -1.02 -15.39
CA TRP A 153 -14.89 -0.56 -16.65
C TRP A 153 -15.38 0.83 -17.05
N MET A 154 -16.70 1.05 -16.99
CA MET A 154 -17.30 2.35 -17.29
C MET A 154 -16.84 3.44 -16.30
N SER A 155 -16.70 3.11 -15.02
CA SER A 155 -16.22 4.04 -13.99
C SER A 155 -14.77 4.46 -14.21
N VAL A 156 -13.91 3.51 -14.58
CA VAL A 156 -12.50 3.79 -14.93
C VAL A 156 -12.43 4.64 -16.19
N ARG A 157 -13.15 4.25 -17.25
CA ARG A 157 -13.17 4.98 -18.52
C ARG A 157 -13.63 6.42 -18.35
N THR A 158 -14.72 6.66 -17.60
CA THR A 158 -15.23 8.01 -17.36
C THR A 158 -14.26 8.86 -16.54
N SER A 159 -13.58 8.27 -15.57
CA SER A 159 -12.55 8.96 -14.77
C SER A 159 -11.34 9.38 -15.62
N ILE A 160 -10.88 8.50 -16.51
CA ILE A 160 -9.77 8.79 -17.44
C ILE A 160 -10.17 9.91 -18.40
N VAL A 161 -11.35 9.83 -19.02
CA VAL A 161 -11.83 10.84 -19.97
C VAL A 161 -12.00 12.20 -19.29
N ARG A 162 -12.60 12.24 -18.09
CA ARG A 162 -12.84 13.48 -17.33
C ARG A 162 -11.53 14.16 -16.90
N ASN A 163 -10.50 13.39 -16.57
CA ASN A 163 -9.19 13.93 -16.20
C ASN A 163 -8.33 14.27 -17.43
N GLY A 164 -8.55 13.61 -18.57
CA GLY A 164 -7.88 13.88 -19.84
C GLY A 164 -8.42 15.09 -20.60
N SER A 165 -9.62 15.57 -20.29
CA SER A 165 -10.20 16.81 -20.85
C SER A 165 -9.72 18.08 -20.16
N VAL A 166 -8.79 17.99 -19.21
CA VAL A 166 -8.05 19.14 -18.66
C VAL A 166 -6.83 19.37 -19.56
N THR A 167 -7.06 19.87 -20.77
CA THR A 167 -6.00 20.54 -21.56
C THR A 167 -5.99 22.03 -21.18
N PRO A 168 -4.81 22.67 -21.13
CA PRO A 168 -4.61 24.04 -20.66
C PRO A 168 -5.41 25.10 -21.44
#